data_AF-A0A061HMB4-F1
#
_entry.id   AF-A0A061HMB4-F1
#
_cell.length_a   1.000
_cell.length_b   1.000
_cell.length_c   1.000
_cell.angle_alpha   90.00
_cell.angle_beta   90.00
_cell.angle_gamma   90.00
#
_symmetry.space_group_name_H-M   'P 1'
#
loop_
_entity.id
_entity.type
_entity.pdbx_description
1 polymer ?
#
loop_
_entity_poly.entity_id
_entity_poly.type
_entity_poly.pdbx_seq_one_letter_code
_entity_poly.pdbx_strand_id
1 'polypeptide(L)'
;MSLTISIKKYLAINPLESLLENFRDIYYAKFSTPCGSIFEKPMNSSTCRNPVKNLVVSLKNYLSEGYLIDSDINNINSRLTRICKWMKSTQFDLDPFVPLATLILNHASDTEVWISLLEL
;
A
#
# COMPACT_ATOMS: atom_id res chain seq x y z
N MET A 1 -8.51 -13.18 -5.00
CA MET A 1 -9.93 -12.73 -5.14
C MET A 1 -10.12 -12.00 -6.48
N SER A 2 -11.34 -11.86 -7.05
CA SER A 2 -11.55 -11.10 -8.31
C SER A 2 -12.25 -9.76 -8.05
N LEU A 3 -11.84 -8.69 -8.74
CA LEU A 3 -12.41 -7.35 -8.58
C LEU A 3 -13.75 -7.21 -9.29
N THR A 4 -14.66 -6.46 -8.67
CA THR A 4 -15.92 -6.06 -9.31
C THR A 4 -15.65 -5.14 -10.50
N ILE A 5 -16.61 -5.07 -11.44
CA ILE A 5 -16.51 -4.17 -12.60
C ILE A 5 -16.41 -2.71 -12.14
N SER A 6 -17.11 -2.33 -11.07
CA SER A 6 -17.06 -0.98 -10.48
C SER A 6 -15.65 -0.61 -10.05
N ILE A 7 -14.96 -1.50 -9.32
CA ILE A 7 -13.58 -1.25 -8.86
C ILE A 7 -12.63 -1.13 -10.06
N LYS A 8 -12.75 -2.03 -11.06
CA LYS A 8 -11.90 -1.97 -12.26
C LYS A 8 -12.07 -0.64 -13.01
N LYS A 9 -13.32 -0.19 -13.19
CA LYS A 9 -13.60 1.11 -13.82
C LYS A 9 -13.05 2.27 -13.01
N TYR A 10 -13.17 2.21 -11.69
CA TYR A 10 -12.65 3.24 -10.82
C TYR A 10 -11.13 3.35 -10.87
N LEU A 11 -10.41 2.23 -10.81
CA LEU A 11 -8.95 2.20 -10.94
C LEU A 11 -8.50 2.72 -12.31
N ALA A 12 -9.26 2.48 -13.37
CA ALA A 12 -8.95 3.03 -14.70
C ALA A 12 -9.10 4.56 -14.78
N ILE A 13 -9.99 5.16 -13.98
CA ILE A 13 -10.20 6.61 -13.94
C ILE A 13 -9.25 7.27 -12.93
N ASN A 14 -8.92 6.56 -11.85
CA ASN A 14 -8.11 7.03 -10.74
C ASN A 14 -6.93 6.06 -10.56
N PRO A 15 -5.92 6.09 -11.43
CA PRO A 15 -4.79 5.16 -11.33
C PRO A 15 -4.04 5.33 -10.00
N LEU A 16 -3.49 4.23 -9.49
CA LEU A 16 -2.65 4.25 -8.29
C LEU A 16 -1.20 4.67 -8.59
N GLU A 17 -0.83 4.78 -9.87
CA GLU A 17 0.53 4.99 -10.37
C GLU A 17 1.35 5.99 -9.54
N SER A 18 0.89 7.22 -9.38
CA SER A 18 1.61 8.26 -8.64
C SER A 18 1.84 7.90 -7.16
N LEU A 19 0.87 7.23 -6.53
CA LEU A 19 0.99 6.75 -5.16
C LEU A 19 2.04 5.64 -5.05
N LEU A 20 2.02 4.72 -6.01
CA LEU A 20 2.95 3.60 -6.07
C LEU A 20 4.38 4.05 -6.40
N GLU A 21 4.55 5.03 -7.28
CA GLU A 21 5.84 5.68 -7.54
C GLU A 21 6.40 6.32 -6.28
N ASN A 22 5.60 7.11 -5.56
CA ASN A 22 6.02 7.72 -4.31
C ASN A 22 6.42 6.65 -3.26
N PHE A 23 5.74 5.50 -3.21
CA PHE A 23 6.19 4.40 -2.36
C PHE A 23 7.58 3.87 -2.76
N ARG A 24 7.83 3.68 -4.07
CA ARG A 24 9.14 3.20 -4.58
C ARG A 24 10.24 4.18 -4.23
N ASP A 25 10.03 5.47 -4.45
CA ASP A 25 11.01 6.52 -4.12
C ASP A 25 11.36 6.52 -2.64
N ILE A 26 10.34 6.47 -1.77
CA ILE A 26 10.56 6.42 -0.32
C ILE A 26 11.22 5.09 0.06
N TYR A 27 10.86 3.97 -0.58
CA TYR A 27 11.50 2.67 -0.31
C TYR A 27 13.00 2.72 -0.63
N TYR A 28 13.38 3.16 -1.83
CA TYR A 28 14.78 3.23 -2.25
C TYR A 28 15.60 4.25 -1.45
N ALA A 29 14.96 5.27 -0.88
CA ALA A 29 15.61 6.18 0.05
C ALA A 29 15.85 5.59 1.45
N LYS A 30 15.23 4.45 1.81
CA LYS A 30 15.29 3.84 3.15
C LYS A 30 15.93 2.46 3.19
N PHE A 31 15.99 1.78 2.07
CA PHE A 31 16.56 0.44 1.94
C PHE A 31 17.61 0.43 0.85
N SER A 32 18.75 -0.21 1.12
CA SER A 32 19.77 -0.42 0.10
C SER A 32 19.22 -1.30 -1.02
N THR A 33 19.60 -1.04 -2.27
CA THR A 33 19.21 -1.91 -3.39
C THR A 33 20.40 -2.27 -4.28
N PRO A 34 20.41 -3.48 -4.88
CA PRO A 34 19.42 -4.55 -4.69
C PRO A 34 19.55 -5.24 -3.30
N CYS A 35 18.41 -5.59 -2.69
CA CYS A 35 18.35 -6.39 -1.45
C CYS A 35 17.92 -7.83 -1.76
N GLY A 36 18.37 -8.79 -0.92
CA GLY A 36 18.00 -10.20 -1.06
C GLY A 36 16.53 -10.47 -0.72
N SER A 37 15.95 -9.71 0.21
CA SER A 37 14.51 -9.73 0.51
C SER A 37 13.98 -8.32 0.81
N ILE A 38 12.64 -8.18 0.79
CA ILE A 38 11.97 -6.89 1.03
C ILE A 38 12.08 -6.51 2.50
N PHE A 39 12.34 -5.23 2.76
CA PHE A 39 12.58 -4.64 4.09
C PHE A 39 13.84 -5.13 4.83
N GLU A 40 14.67 -5.95 4.20
CA GLU A 40 15.99 -6.27 4.74
C GLU A 40 16.96 -5.07 4.68
N LYS A 41 17.86 -4.99 5.66
CA LYS A 41 18.98 -4.03 5.70
C LYS A 41 18.52 -2.58 5.50
N PRO A 42 17.66 -2.04 6.39
CA PRO A 42 17.33 -0.63 6.35
C PRO A 42 18.59 0.22 6.51
N MET A 43 18.74 1.26 5.69
CA MET A 43 19.82 2.25 5.85
C MET A 43 19.71 2.96 7.20
N ASN A 44 18.48 3.13 7.69
CA ASN A 44 18.19 3.70 9.00
C ASN A 44 16.95 3.04 9.62
N SER A 45 17.16 2.27 10.68
CA SER A 45 16.11 1.52 11.40
C SER A 45 15.01 2.41 12.00
N SER A 46 15.29 3.68 12.30
CA SER A 46 14.28 4.61 12.83
C SER A 46 13.26 5.05 11.78
N THR A 47 13.61 4.96 10.49
CA THR A 47 12.79 5.46 9.37
C THR A 47 12.38 4.37 8.38
N CYS A 48 12.76 3.11 8.62
CA CYS A 48 12.45 1.97 7.76
C CYS A 48 10.94 1.72 7.57
N ARG A 49 10.12 2.19 8.52
CA ARG A 49 8.65 2.08 8.48
C ARG A 49 7.97 3.18 7.65
N ASN A 50 8.70 4.20 7.23
CA ASN A 50 8.13 5.35 6.51
C ASN A 50 7.50 5.00 5.16
N PRO A 51 8.07 4.11 4.32
CA PRO A 51 7.44 3.75 3.05
C PRO A 51 6.03 3.19 3.27
N VAL A 52 5.90 2.22 4.19
CA VAL A 52 4.61 1.58 4.48
C VAL A 52 3.62 2.52 5.15
N LYS A 53 4.07 3.36 6.09
CA LYS A 53 3.22 4.40 6.70
C LYS A 53 2.67 5.35 5.64
N ASN A 54 3.52 5.81 4.73
CA ASN A 54 3.11 6.73 3.67
C ASN A 54 2.11 6.06 2.72
N LEU A 55 2.40 4.83 2.27
CA LEU A 55 1.51 4.04 1.41
C LEU A 55 0.10 3.92 2.00
N VAL A 56 -0.01 3.50 3.26
CA VAL A 56 -1.32 3.30 3.91
C VAL A 56 -2.09 4.61 4.08
N VAL A 57 -1.40 5.70 4.44
CA VAL A 57 -2.04 7.03 4.56
C VAL A 57 -2.51 7.54 3.20
N SER A 58 -1.66 7.45 2.18
CA SER A 58 -1.99 7.89 0.83
C SER A 58 -3.15 7.09 0.25
N LEU A 59 -3.20 5.76 0.48
CA LEU A 59 -4.31 4.92 0.04
C LEU A 59 -5.61 5.29 0.74
N LYS A 60 -5.55 5.63 2.04
CA LYS A 60 -6.72 6.07 2.78
C LYS A 60 -7.26 7.40 2.25
N ASN A 61 -6.39 8.35 1.93
CA ASN A 61 -6.79 9.63 1.34
C ASN A 61 -7.41 9.41 -0.05
N TYR A 62 -6.75 8.60 -0.88
CA TYR A 62 -7.24 8.21 -2.20
C TYR A 62 -8.65 7.61 -2.15
N LEU A 63 -8.95 6.74 -1.17
CA LEU A 63 -10.29 6.20 -0.98
C LEU A 63 -11.32 7.22 -0.46
N SER A 64 -10.87 8.18 0.32
CA SER A 64 -11.75 9.21 0.90
C SER A 64 -12.13 10.29 -0.13
N GLU A 65 -11.25 10.51 -1.10
CA GLU A 65 -11.47 11.42 -2.24
C GLU A 65 -12.20 10.73 -3.41
N GLY A 66 -12.11 9.41 -3.49
CA GLY A 66 -12.82 8.60 -4.47
C GLY A 66 -14.33 8.59 -4.23
N TYR A 67 -15.12 9.09 -5.18
CA TYR A 67 -16.59 8.99 -5.19
C TYR A 67 -17.08 7.57 -5.52
N LEU A 68 -16.49 6.53 -4.92
CA LEU A 68 -16.97 5.16 -5.02
C LEU A 68 -18.17 4.92 -4.11
N ILE A 69 -19.05 4.00 -4.51
CA ILE A 69 -20.15 3.57 -3.66
C ILE A 69 -19.56 2.87 -2.44
N ASP A 70 -19.96 3.32 -1.25
CA ASP A 70 -19.46 2.84 0.05
C ASP A 70 -19.39 1.31 0.14
N SER A 71 -20.36 0.57 -0.41
CA SER A 71 -20.37 -0.90 -0.39
C SER A 71 -19.14 -1.55 -1.05
N ASP A 72 -18.57 -0.91 -2.08
CA ASP A 72 -17.45 -1.47 -2.85
C ASP A 72 -16.09 -1.21 -2.17
N ILE A 73 -15.99 -0.19 -1.31
CA ILE A 73 -14.73 0.23 -0.67
C ILE A 73 -14.71 0.09 0.84
N ASN A 74 -15.86 -0.08 1.49
CA ASN A 74 -15.97 -0.11 2.96
C ASN A 74 -15.06 -1.16 3.60
N ASN A 75 -14.88 -2.32 2.95
CA ASN A 75 -13.98 -3.36 3.44
C ASN A 75 -12.52 -2.85 3.48
N ILE A 76 -12.04 -2.24 2.39
CA ILE A 76 -10.68 -1.72 2.31
C ILE A 76 -10.50 -0.52 3.24
N ASN A 77 -11.44 0.42 3.24
CA ASN A 77 -11.35 1.60 4.11
C ASN A 77 -11.34 1.22 5.60
N SER A 78 -12.16 0.24 5.99
CA SER A 78 -12.16 -0.32 7.35
C SER A 78 -10.83 -0.99 7.69
N ARG A 79 -10.29 -1.81 6.78
CA ARG A 79 -8.97 -2.46 6.94
C ARG A 79 -7.84 -1.44 7.07
N LEU A 80 -7.74 -0.48 6.14
CA LEU A 80 -6.75 0.58 6.20
C LEU A 80 -6.90 1.41 7.47
N THR A 81 -8.12 1.67 7.94
CA THR A 81 -8.35 2.34 9.22
C THR A 81 -7.83 1.54 10.40
N ARG A 82 -8.02 0.21 10.42
CA ARG A 82 -7.46 -0.67 11.45
C ARG A 82 -5.93 -0.66 11.41
N ILE A 83 -5.34 -0.73 10.22
CA ILE A 83 -3.89 -0.67 10.01
C ILE A 83 -3.34 0.68 10.47
N CYS A 84 -3.94 1.80 10.08
CA CYS A 84 -3.56 3.13 10.55
C CYS A 84 -3.57 3.23 12.08
N LYS A 85 -4.57 2.65 12.75
CA LYS A 85 -4.65 2.62 14.21
C LYS A 85 -3.53 1.77 14.81
N TRP A 86 -3.26 0.59 14.24
CA TRP A 86 -2.17 -0.28 14.66
C TRP A 86 -0.79 0.37 14.49
N MET A 87 -0.57 1.09 13.38
CA MET A 87 0.66 1.85 13.13
C MET A 87 0.89 2.99 14.14
N LYS A 88 -0.17 3.48 14.79
CA LYS A 88 -0.08 4.52 15.84
C LYS A 88 0.18 3.94 17.23
N SER A 89 -0.20 2.68 17.50
CA SER A 89 -0.18 2.14 18.86
C SER A 89 1.14 1.49 19.29
N THR A 90 2.01 1.05 18.37
CA THR A 90 3.32 0.41 18.67
C THR A 90 4.26 0.43 17.46
N GLN A 91 5.51 -0.07 17.61
CA GLN A 91 6.37 -0.48 16.49
C GLN A 91 5.70 -1.65 15.72
N PHE A 92 4.91 -1.34 14.69
CA PHE A 92 4.19 -2.33 13.86
C PHE A 92 5.08 -3.11 12.88
N ASP A 93 4.96 -4.43 12.81
CA ASP A 93 5.80 -5.27 11.93
C ASP A 93 5.66 -4.92 10.44
N LEU A 94 6.76 -5.00 9.69
CA LEU A 94 6.78 -4.83 8.25
C LEU A 94 6.49 -6.14 7.50
N ASP A 95 6.66 -7.30 8.14
CA ASP A 95 6.45 -8.63 7.54
C ASP A 95 5.10 -8.79 6.84
N PRO A 96 3.96 -8.34 7.42
CA PRO A 96 2.65 -8.44 6.74
C PRO A 96 2.56 -7.66 5.42
N PHE A 97 3.44 -6.68 5.19
CA PHE A 97 3.44 -5.86 3.98
C PHE A 97 4.40 -6.36 2.90
N VAL A 98 5.18 -7.41 3.18
CA VAL A 98 6.15 -7.95 2.22
C VAL A 98 5.50 -8.32 0.87
N PRO A 99 4.35 -9.02 0.81
CA PRO A 99 3.71 -9.35 -0.46
C PRO A 99 3.32 -8.10 -1.26
N LEU A 100 2.69 -7.13 -0.59
CA LEU A 100 2.27 -5.87 -1.22
C LEU A 100 3.47 -5.06 -1.72
N ALA A 101 4.49 -4.89 -0.89
CA ALA A 101 5.70 -4.15 -1.26
C ALA A 101 6.45 -4.82 -2.42
N THR A 102 6.50 -6.16 -2.45
CA THR A 102 7.07 -6.94 -3.56
C THR A 102 6.35 -6.62 -4.88
N LEU A 103 5.01 -6.64 -4.87
CA LEU A 103 4.22 -6.32 -6.06
C LEU A 103 4.48 -4.89 -6.54
N ILE A 104 4.49 -3.92 -5.64
CA ILE A 104 4.70 -2.51 -5.99
C ILE A 104 6.10 -2.31 -6.59
N LEU A 105 7.13 -2.86 -5.96
CA LEU A 105 8.52 -2.74 -6.43
C LEU A 105 8.76 -3.46 -7.77
N ASN A 106 8.01 -4.52 -8.05
CA ASN A 106 8.03 -5.22 -9.34
C ASN A 106 7.08 -4.62 -10.39
N HIS A 107 6.59 -3.40 -10.18
CA HIS A 107 5.71 -2.70 -11.13
C HIS A 107 4.43 -3.48 -11.49
N ALA A 108 3.83 -4.17 -10.50
CA ALA A 108 2.53 -4.82 -10.67
C ALA A 108 1.43 -3.80 -11.01
N SER A 109 0.37 -4.29 -11.66
CA SER A 109 -0.79 -3.48 -12.04
C SER A 109 -1.59 -3.01 -10.82
N ASP A 110 -2.34 -1.91 -10.99
CA ASP A 110 -3.26 -1.41 -9.95
C ASP A 110 -4.25 -2.47 -9.47
N THR A 111 -4.67 -3.37 -10.37
CA THR A 111 -5.57 -4.48 -10.04
C THR A 111 -4.89 -5.47 -9.09
N GLU A 112 -3.65 -5.85 -9.36
CA GLU A 112 -2.89 -6.79 -8.50
C GLU A 112 -2.61 -6.18 -7.13
N VAL A 113 -2.22 -4.90 -7.10
CA VAL A 113 -2.01 -4.15 -5.86
C VAL A 113 -3.31 -4.09 -5.05
N TRP A 114 -4.44 -3.81 -5.69
CA TRP A 114 -5.74 -3.76 -5.02
C TRP A 114 -6.17 -5.11 -4.45
N ILE A 115 -5.94 -6.20 -5.19
CA ILE A 115 -6.21 -7.56 -4.70
C ILE A 115 -5.33 -7.86 -3.48
N SER A 116 -4.04 -7.50 -3.52
CA SER A 116 -3.15 -7.70 -2.38
C SER A 116 -3.58 -6.90 -1.14
N LEU A 117 -4.09 -5.67 -1.33
CA LEU A 117 -4.66 -4.88 -0.23
C LEU A 117 -5.90 -5.53 0.42
N LEU A 118 -6.70 -6.27 -0.36
CA LEU A 118 -7.86 -6.99 0.16
C LEU A 118 -7.48 -8.20 1.02
N GLU A 119 -6.28 -8.74 0.81
CA GLU A 119 -5.75 -9.92 1.50
C GLU A 119 -4.96 -9.57 2.77
N LEU A 120 -4.67 -8.27 2.98
CA LEU A 120 -3.94 -7.69 4.12
C LEU A 120 -4.84 -7.52 5.37
#